data_AF-A0A947ZSC1-F1
#
_entry.id   AF-A0A947ZSC1-F1
#
_cell.length_a   1.000
_cell.length_b   1.000
_cell.length_c   1.000
_cell.angle_alpha   90.00
_cell.angle_beta   90.00
_cell.angle_gamma   90.00
#
_symmetry.space_group_name_H-M   'P 1'
#
loop_
_entity.id
_entity.type
_entity.pdbx_description
1 polymer ?
#
loop_
_entity_poly.entity_id
_entity_poly.type
_entity_poly.pdbx_seq_one_letter_code
_entity_poly.pdbx_strand_id
1 'polypeptide(L)'
;MNIKARKKRFFSLVSEIPLELVFQKLGLKIHKKYLAFSPLAVKIRCPFHNEATPSFILYNNRSWRCFSCGMSGSGVFRFVLLYFSKDYGKACRWFNKSFHIPLPWK
;
A
#
# COMPACT_ATOMS: atom_id res chain seq x y z
N MET A 1 9.25 -12.88 -22.81
CA MET A 1 8.09 -11.94 -22.73
C MET A 1 8.59 -10.50 -22.89
N ASN A 2 7.93 -9.66 -23.69
CA ASN A 2 8.39 -8.27 -23.90
C ASN A 2 8.21 -7.39 -22.64
N ILE A 3 8.86 -6.22 -22.59
CA ILE A 3 8.83 -5.33 -21.41
C ILE A 3 7.43 -4.80 -21.06
N LYS A 4 6.57 -4.57 -22.07
CA LYS A 4 5.19 -4.12 -21.87
C LYS A 4 4.37 -5.19 -21.15
N ALA A 5 4.50 -6.44 -21.58
CA ALA A 5 3.84 -7.58 -20.96
C ALA A 5 4.38 -7.86 -19.55
N ARG A 6 5.68 -7.67 -19.30
CA ARG A 6 6.28 -7.76 -17.94
C ARG A 6 5.72 -6.71 -16.99
N LYS A 7 5.66 -5.45 -17.42
CA LYS A 7 5.02 -4.37 -16.66
C LYS A 7 3.55 -4.70 -16.34
N LYS A 8 2.77 -5.12 -17.34
CA LYS A 8 1.37 -5.51 -17.14
C LYS A 8 1.22 -6.62 -16.10
N ARG A 9 2.02 -7.69 -16.21
CA ARG A 9 2.03 -8.80 -15.26
C ARG A 9 2.41 -8.35 -13.85
N PHE A 10 3.46 -7.53 -13.72
CA PHE A 10 3.88 -6.98 -12.43
C PHE A 10 2.75 -6.25 -11.73
N PHE A 11 2.11 -5.29 -12.41
CA PHE A 11 1.02 -4.51 -11.82
C PHE A 11 -0.22 -5.36 -11.52
N SER A 12 -0.52 -6.36 -12.34
CA SER A 12 -1.59 -7.32 -12.08
C SER A 12 -1.32 -8.19 -10.85
N LEU A 13 -0.08 -8.59 -10.59
CA LEU A 13 0.25 -9.34 -9.37
C LEU A 13 0.22 -8.45 -8.13
N VAL A 14 0.73 -7.23 -8.25
CA VAL A 14 0.73 -6.26 -7.14
C VAL A 14 -0.68 -5.84 -6.77
N SER A 15 -1.60 -5.72 -7.74
CA SER A 15 -2.98 -5.32 -7.46
C SER A 15 -3.73 -6.31 -6.58
N GLU A 16 -3.39 -7.60 -6.63
CA GLU A 16 -4.05 -8.65 -5.85
C GLU A 16 -3.59 -8.76 -4.41
N ILE A 17 -2.53 -8.05 -4.01
CA ILE A 17 -2.04 -8.09 -2.63
C ILE A 17 -3.00 -7.32 -1.72
N PRO A 18 -3.48 -7.89 -0.61
CA PRO A 18 -4.22 -7.13 0.41
C PRO A 18 -3.33 -6.04 1.03
N LEU A 19 -3.83 -4.80 1.10
CA LEU A 19 -3.05 -3.68 1.67
C LEU A 19 -2.69 -3.91 3.15
N GLU A 20 -3.47 -4.69 3.87
CA GLU A 20 -3.21 -5.09 5.26
C GLU A 20 -1.92 -5.91 5.37
N LEU A 21 -1.64 -6.81 4.41
CA LEU A 21 -0.38 -7.56 4.39
C LEU A 21 0.80 -6.64 4.06
N VAL A 22 0.58 -5.63 3.20
CA VAL A 22 1.58 -4.60 2.94
C VAL A 22 1.89 -3.81 4.22
N PHE A 23 0.87 -3.41 4.98
CA PHE A 23 1.07 -2.72 6.26
C PHE A 23 1.91 -3.57 7.23
N GLN A 24 1.55 -4.84 7.39
CA GLN A 24 2.29 -5.76 8.26
C GLN A 24 3.77 -5.90 7.84
N LYS A 25 4.06 -6.11 6.55
CA LYS A 25 5.44 -6.25 6.06
C LYS A 25 6.25 -4.96 6.13
N LEU A 26 5.59 -3.80 6.15
CA LEU A 26 6.23 -2.50 6.38
C LEU A 26 6.35 -2.16 7.88
N GLY A 27 5.89 -3.03 8.79
CA GLY A 27 5.91 -2.78 10.23
C GLY A 27 4.86 -1.75 10.70
N LEU A 28 3.84 -1.47 9.88
CA LEU A 28 2.77 -0.54 10.22
C LEU A 28 1.71 -1.24 11.08
N LYS A 29 1.56 -0.76 12.32
CA LYS A 29 0.61 -1.33 13.28
C LYS A 29 -0.84 -1.05 12.89
N ILE A 30 -1.64 -2.10 12.82
CA ILE A 30 -3.09 -2.01 12.70
C ILE A 30 -3.69 -1.71 14.08
N HIS A 31 -4.41 -0.60 14.21
CA HIS A 31 -5.03 -0.17 15.47
C HIS A 31 -6.47 -0.65 15.62
N LYS A 32 -7.24 -0.62 14.53
CA LYS A 32 -8.59 -1.17 14.47
C LYS A 32 -8.79 -1.85 13.13
N LYS A 33 -9.33 -3.06 13.16
CA LYS A 33 -10.13 -3.59 12.07
C LYS A 33 -11.58 -3.29 12.47
N TYR A 34 -12.42 -2.87 11.54
CA TYR A 34 -13.82 -2.49 11.79
C TYR A 34 -13.96 -1.12 12.49
N LEU A 35 -14.29 -0.09 11.71
CA LEU A 35 -14.64 1.24 12.22
C LEU A 35 -16.15 1.33 12.42
N ALA A 36 -16.60 2.04 13.46
CA ALA A 36 -18.02 2.16 13.79
C ALA A 36 -18.88 2.66 12.62
N PHE A 37 -18.34 3.55 11.78
CA PHE A 37 -19.00 4.09 10.59
C PHE A 37 -18.65 3.34 9.29
N SER A 38 -17.73 2.38 9.34
CA SER A 38 -17.34 1.56 8.19
C SER A 38 -16.80 0.23 8.70
N PRO A 39 -17.67 -0.79 8.84
CA PRO A 39 -17.29 -2.06 9.44
C PRO A 39 -16.16 -2.72 8.66
N LEU A 40 -15.97 -2.41 7.38
CA LEU A 40 -14.95 -3.09 6.59
C LEU A 40 -13.72 -2.20 6.35
N ALA A 41 -13.46 -1.25 7.24
CA ALA A 41 -12.29 -0.38 7.18
C ALA A 41 -11.22 -0.76 8.21
N VAL A 42 -9.95 -0.49 7.85
CA VAL A 42 -8.78 -0.68 8.71
C VAL A 42 -8.18 0.68 9.05
N LYS A 43 -7.80 0.90 10.32
CA LYS A 43 -7.21 2.16 10.78
C LYS A 43 -5.80 1.96 11.32
N ILE A 44 -4.87 2.80 10.87
CA ILE A 44 -3.45 2.80 11.25
C ILE A 44 -2.94 4.22 11.57
N ARG A 45 -1.75 4.33 12.15
CA ARG A 45 -0.99 5.60 12.15
C ARG A 45 -0.54 5.93 10.74
N CYS A 46 -0.68 7.19 10.35
CA CYS A 46 -0.28 7.59 9.02
C CYS A 46 1.24 7.43 8.86
N PRO A 47 1.71 6.75 7.81
CA PRO A 47 3.14 6.65 7.52
C PRO A 47 3.68 7.86 6.75
N PHE A 48 2.80 8.80 6.38
CA PHE A 48 3.13 9.94 5.52
C PHE A 48 3.25 11.27 6.27
N HIS A 49 2.92 11.30 7.56
CA HIS A 49 3.16 12.43 8.45
C HIS A 49 3.38 11.93 9.87
N ASN A 50 4.06 12.73 10.69
CA ASN A 50 4.43 12.33 12.05
C ASN A 50 3.34 12.75 13.06
N GLU A 51 2.46 11.82 13.43
CA GLU A 51 1.43 12.04 14.45
C GLU A 51 1.25 10.77 15.31
N ALA A 52 1.04 10.95 16.62
CA ALA A 52 0.84 9.82 17.54
C ALA A 52 -0.52 9.13 17.35
N THR A 53 -1.54 9.92 16.96
CA THR A 53 -2.93 9.48 16.81
C THR A 53 -3.12 8.78 15.45
N PRO A 54 -3.72 7.57 15.43
CA PRO A 54 -4.11 6.93 14.18
C PRO A 54 -5.12 7.79 13.40
N SER A 55 -4.79 8.12 12.16
CA SER A 55 -5.59 9.00 11.29
C SER A 55 -5.71 8.49 9.85
N PHE A 56 -5.04 7.38 9.52
CA PHE A 56 -5.07 6.76 8.20
C PHE A 56 -6.07 5.62 8.16
N ILE A 57 -6.98 5.66 7.18
CA ILE A 57 -8.04 4.68 6.98
C ILE A 57 -7.87 4.02 5.61
N LEU A 58 -7.93 2.69 5.61
CA LEU A 58 -8.07 1.84 4.42
C LEU A 58 -9.52 1.36 4.33
N TYR A 59 -10.12 1.53 3.17
CA TYR A 59 -11.47 1.09 2.85
C TYR A 59 -11.45 -0.19 2.00
N ASN A 60 -12.58 -0.90 1.97
CA ASN A 60 -12.77 -2.13 1.20
C ASN A 60 -12.48 -2.03 -0.30
N ASN A 61 -12.77 -0.89 -0.89
CA ASN A 61 -12.52 -0.65 -2.31
C ASN A 61 -11.02 -0.42 -2.61
N ARG A 62 -10.12 -0.78 -1.69
CA ARG A 62 -8.66 -0.58 -1.75
C ARG A 62 -8.24 0.89 -1.83
N SER A 63 -9.17 1.83 -1.59
CA SER A 63 -8.86 3.24 -1.42
C SER A 63 -8.43 3.52 0.02
N TRP A 64 -7.65 4.56 0.21
CA TRP A 64 -7.14 4.93 1.51
C TRP A 64 -6.96 6.44 1.63
N ARG A 65 -7.09 6.95 2.86
CA ARG A 65 -7.02 8.39 3.16
C ARG A 65 -6.52 8.60 4.58
N CYS A 66 -5.65 9.60 4.74
CA CYS A 66 -5.36 10.22 6.02
C CYS A 66 -6.25 11.45 6.21
N PHE A 67 -6.97 11.51 7.33
CA PHE A 67 -7.84 12.65 7.64
C PHE A 67 -7.12 13.83 8.29
N SER A 68 -5.89 13.65 8.77
CA SER A 68 -5.08 14.74 9.35
C SER A 68 -4.25 15.47 8.30
N CYS A 69 -3.59 14.75 7.38
CA CYS A 69 -2.69 15.35 6.38
C CYS A 69 -3.26 15.39 4.95
N GLY A 70 -4.45 14.85 4.73
CA GLY A 70 -5.13 14.83 3.42
C GLY A 70 -4.56 13.82 2.41
N MET A 71 -3.46 13.14 2.71
CA MET A 71 -2.87 12.14 1.82
C MET A 71 -3.88 11.05 1.48
N SER A 72 -4.08 10.78 0.20
CA SER A 72 -5.07 9.81 -0.27
C SER A 72 -4.66 9.15 -1.57
N GLY A 73 -5.29 8.03 -1.88
CA GLY A 73 -5.06 7.28 -3.11
C GLY A 73 -5.79 5.96 -3.11
N SER A 74 -5.50 5.14 -4.11
CA SER A 74 -6.07 3.81 -4.25
C SER A 74 -5.01 2.81 -4.72
N GLY A 75 -5.18 1.57 -4.27
CA GLY A 75 -4.35 0.44 -4.68
C GLY A 75 -3.00 0.38 -3.97
N VAL A 76 -2.43 -0.81 -4.07
CA VAL A 76 -1.25 -1.24 -3.31
C VAL A 76 0.02 -0.54 -3.81
N PHE A 77 0.22 -0.51 -5.12
CA PHE A 77 1.43 0.06 -5.70
C PHE A 77 1.56 1.55 -5.38
N ARG A 78 0.47 2.31 -5.47
CA ARG A 78 0.47 3.75 -5.18
C ARG A 78 0.88 4.04 -3.74
N PHE A 79 0.35 3.27 -2.79
CA PHE A 79 0.69 3.38 -1.37
C PHE A 79 2.19 3.13 -1.15
N VAL A 80 2.71 1.99 -1.63
CA VAL A 80 4.12 1.61 -1.47
C VAL A 80 5.06 2.58 -2.17
N LEU A 81 4.69 3.07 -3.35
CA LEU A 81 5.44 4.09 -4.06
C LEU A 81 5.57 5.37 -3.22
N LEU A 82 4.48 5.84 -2.62
CA LEU A 82 4.53 7.02 -1.74
C LEU A 82 5.32 6.77 -0.47
N TYR A 83 5.20 5.58 0.11
CA TYR A 83 5.95 5.18 1.30
C TYR A 83 7.47 5.24 1.04
N PHE A 84 7.89 4.89 -0.17
CA PHE A 84 9.27 5.01 -0.61
C PHE A 84 9.59 6.33 -1.33
N SER A 85 8.93 7.42 -0.97
CA SER A 85 9.20 8.77 -1.50
C SER A 85 9.17 8.86 -3.03
N LYS A 86 8.26 8.12 -3.66
CA LYS A 86 8.09 8.01 -5.12
C LYS A 86 9.25 7.35 -5.87
N ASP A 87 10.14 6.64 -5.18
CA ASP A 87 11.17 5.83 -5.83
C ASP A 87 10.56 4.52 -6.40
N TYR A 88 10.35 4.51 -7.72
CA TYR A 88 9.82 3.38 -8.46
C TYR A 88 10.69 2.11 -8.29
N GLY A 89 12.01 2.25 -8.36
CA GLY A 89 12.94 1.13 -8.27
C GLY A 89 12.91 0.49 -6.89
N LYS A 90 12.92 1.30 -5.83
CA LYS A 90 12.83 0.84 -4.43
C LYS A 90 11.50 0.16 -4.17
N ALA A 91 10.38 0.71 -4.64
CA ALA A 91 9.06 0.09 -4.53
C ALA A 91 9.01 -1.29 -5.20
N CYS A 92 9.44 -1.39 -6.47
CA CYS A 92 9.45 -2.67 -7.19
C CYS A 92 10.37 -3.71 -6.53
N ARG A 93 11.57 -3.32 -6.08
CA ARG A 93 12.49 -4.22 -5.36
C ARG A 93 11.91 -4.68 -4.03
N TRP A 94 11.19 -3.82 -3.32
CA TRP A 94 10.52 -4.20 -2.09
C TRP A 94 9.43 -5.25 -2.33
N PHE A 95 8.60 -5.11 -3.38
CA PHE A 95 7.61 -6.13 -3.75
C PHE A 95 8.27 -7.46 -4.11
N ASN A 96 9.39 -7.42 -4.85
CA ASN A 96 10.15 -8.62 -5.17
C ASN A 96 10.68 -9.33 -3.91
N LYS A 97 11.31 -8.59 -2.99
CA LYS A 97 11.83 -9.17 -1.73
C LYS A 97 10.71 -9.68 -0.81
N SER A 98 9.59 -8.94 -0.74
CA SER A 98 8.53 -9.19 0.24
C SER A 98 7.51 -10.23 -0.19
N PHE A 99 7.28 -10.36 -1.50
CA PHE A 99 6.23 -11.19 -2.10
C PHE A 99 6.70 -12.04 -3.28
N HIS A 100 8.00 -12.06 -3.60
CA HIS A 100 8.58 -12.81 -4.73
C HIS A 100 8.00 -12.43 -6.11
N ILE A 101 7.50 -11.21 -6.25
CA ILE A 101 6.96 -10.72 -7.53
C ILE A 101 8.14 -10.40 -8.48
N PRO A 102 8.17 -10.97 -9.71
CA PRO A 102 9.22 -10.68 -10.68
C PRO A 102 9.29 -9.19 -11.04
N LEU A 103 10.50 -8.63 -11.13
CA LEU A 103 10.67 -7.22 -11.48
C LEU A 103 10.16 -6.93 -12.91
N PRO A 104 9.56 -5.75 -13.16
CA PRO A 104 8.94 -5.44 -14.45
C PRO A 104 9.93 -5.26 -15.60
N TRP A 105 11.24 -5.23 -15.31
CA TRP A 105 12.33 -5.07 -16.28
C TRP A 105 13.29 -6.27 -16.34
N LYS A 106 13.16 -7.26 -15.44
CA LYS A 106 13.95 -8.50 -15.49
C LYS A 106 13.19 -9.61 -16.22
#